data_AF-A0A383DWK7-F1
#
_entry.id   AF-A0A383DWK7-F1
#
_cell.length_a   1.000
_cell.length_b   1.000
_cell.length_c   1.000
_cell.angle_alpha   90.00
_cell.angle_beta   90.00
_cell.angle_gamma   90.00
#
_symmetry.space_group_name_H-M   'P 1'
#
loop_
_entity.id
_entity.type
_entity.pdbx_description
1 polymer ?
#
loop_
_entity_poly.entity_id
_entity_poly.type
_entity_poly.pdbx_seq_one_letter_code
_entity_poly.pdbx_strand_id
1 'polypeptide(L)'
;MNHVIVIHKAYEDPAEVVAKVLVDDLEGNAALEYAFRSTNNIEDSWIKNENVEYLGEDPDGARSTSVGDLLLLNGDLYEVKKYGFSLVKEKEVVA
;
A
#
# COMPACT_ATOMS: atom_id res chain seq x y z
N MET A 1 14.96 5.03 6.35
CA MET A 1 14.02 3.96 5.97
C MET A 1 12.76 4.60 5.44
N ASN A 2 12.53 4.42 4.13
CA ASN A 2 11.32 4.85 3.47
C ASN A 2 10.19 3.84 3.73
N HIS A 3 8.93 4.26 3.59
CA HIS A 3 7.79 3.35 3.74
C HIS A 3 6.64 3.72 2.81
N VAL A 4 5.78 2.75 2.55
CA VAL A 4 4.51 2.93 1.82
C VAL A 4 3.37 2.59 2.76
N ILE A 5 2.38 3.47 2.86
CA ILE A 5 1.11 3.16 3.53
C ILE A 5 0.14 2.57 2.52
N VAL A 6 -0.42 1.41 2.84
CA VAL A 6 -1.40 0.71 2.01
C VAL A 6 -2.79 1.03 2.53
N ILE A 7 -3.67 1.44 1.61
CA ILE A 7 -5.03 1.84 1.91
C ILE A 7 -5.98 1.01 1.06
N HIS A 8 -6.82 0.23 1.72
CA HIS A 8 -7.91 -0.50 1.10
C HIS A 8 -9.06 0.44 0.79
N LYS A 9 -9.40 0.57 -0.49
CA LYS A 9 -10.43 1.48 -1.00
C LYS A 9 -11.29 0.83 -2.08
N ALA A 10 -10.74 -0.16 -2.80
CA ALA A 10 -11.43 -0.73 -3.95
C ALA A 10 -12.83 -1.27 -3.61
N TYR A 11 -13.02 -1.77 -2.38
CA TYR A 11 -14.26 -2.39 -1.93
C TYR A 11 -14.78 -1.83 -0.59
N GLU A 12 -14.01 -0.93 0.04
CA GLU A 12 -14.28 -0.34 1.34
C GLU A 12 -14.77 1.10 1.18
N ASP A 13 -15.87 1.40 1.85
CA ASP A 13 -16.38 2.77 2.03
C ASP A 13 -16.82 2.94 3.49
N PRO A 14 -16.06 3.68 4.32
CA PRO A 14 -14.88 4.50 3.95
C PRO A 14 -13.62 3.67 3.66
N ALA A 15 -12.63 4.30 3.02
CA ALA A 15 -11.31 3.69 2.80
C ALA A 15 -10.55 3.48 4.12
N GLU A 16 -9.78 2.40 4.21
CA GLU A 16 -9.11 1.96 5.45
C GLU A 16 -7.59 1.85 5.29
N VAL A 17 -6.83 2.38 6.24
CA VAL A 17 -5.38 2.18 6.32
C VAL A 17 -5.11 0.81 6.92
N VAL A 18 -4.45 -0.07 6.18
CA VAL A 18 -4.33 -1.48 6.58
C VAL A 18 -2.89 -1.96 6.78
N ALA A 19 -1.91 -1.26 6.22
CA ALA A 19 -0.52 -1.66 6.39
C ALA A 19 0.45 -0.50 6.22
N LYS A 20 1.59 -0.63 6.87
CA LYS A 20 2.80 0.12 6.61
C LYS A 20 3.89 -0.84 6.15
N VAL A 21 4.37 -0.67 4.92
CA VAL A 21 5.41 -1.51 4.34
C VAL A 21 6.73 -0.75 4.36
N LEU A 22 7.75 -1.32 5.00
CA LEU A 22 9.11 -0.79 4.95
C LEU A 22 9.70 -1.12 3.57
N VAL A 23 10.20 -0.08 2.89
CA VAL A 23 10.75 -0.21 1.52
C VAL A 23 12.22 0.23 1.43
N ASP A 24 12.86 0.45 2.58
CA ASP A 24 14.27 0.85 2.72
C ASP A 24 14.66 2.03 1.83
N ASP A 25 15.51 1.79 0.82
CA ASP A 25 16.04 2.77 -0.12
C ASP A 25 15.30 2.75 -1.47
N LEU A 26 14.20 2.00 -1.59
CA LEU A 26 13.38 1.98 -2.80
C LEU A 26 12.62 3.30 -2.96
N GLU A 27 12.52 3.75 -4.21
CA GLU A 27 11.85 4.99 -4.60
C GLU A 27 10.88 4.77 -5.77
N GLY A 28 9.96 5.73 -5.95
CA GLY A 28 9.01 5.75 -7.06
C GLY A 28 8.28 4.41 -7.24
N ASN A 29 8.18 3.95 -8.50
CA ASN A 29 7.48 2.71 -8.81
C ASN A 29 8.12 1.47 -8.18
N ALA A 30 9.42 1.46 -7.90
CA ALA A 30 10.05 0.31 -7.27
C ALA A 30 9.54 0.10 -5.83
N ALA A 31 9.36 1.20 -5.09
CA ALA A 31 8.74 1.18 -3.76
C ALA A 31 7.26 0.74 -3.84
N LEU A 32 6.51 1.27 -4.80
CA LEU A 32 5.09 0.92 -4.98
C LEU A 32 4.89 -0.56 -5.36
N GLU A 33 5.69 -1.08 -6.30
CA GLU A 33 5.69 -2.50 -6.68
C GLU A 33 6.05 -3.41 -5.50
N TYR A 34 7.07 -3.03 -4.73
CA TYR A 34 7.47 -3.79 -3.55
C TYR A 34 6.35 -3.85 -2.52
N ALA A 35 5.72 -2.71 -2.22
CA ALA A 35 4.58 -2.65 -1.31
C ALA A 35 3.41 -3.51 -1.80
N PHE A 36 3.02 -3.36 -3.07
CA PHE A 36 1.95 -4.13 -3.67
C PHE A 36 2.17 -5.64 -3.58
N ARG A 37 3.37 -6.13 -3.91
CA ARG A 37 3.71 -7.56 -3.79
C ARG A 37 3.74 -8.03 -2.33
N SER A 38 4.22 -7.18 -1.43
CA SER A 38 4.31 -7.50 -0.01
C SER A 38 2.93 -7.58 0.66
N THR A 39 1.89 -7.01 0.06
CA THR A 39 0.51 -7.10 0.54
C THR A 39 -0.40 -7.87 -0.44
N ASN A 40 0.21 -8.62 -1.36
CA ASN A 40 -0.47 -9.47 -2.33
C ASN A 40 0.26 -10.82 -2.39
N ASN A 41 -0.09 -11.72 -1.46
CA ASN A 41 0.49 -13.07 -1.38
C ASN A 41 -0.61 -14.13 -1.54
N ILE A 42 -0.32 -15.18 -2.31
CA ILE A 42 -1.22 -16.32 -2.57
C ILE A 42 -0.88 -17.56 -1.73
N GLU A 43 0.35 -17.65 -1.21
CA GLU A 43 0.86 -18.85 -0.53
C GLU A 43 0.60 -18.81 0.99
N ASP A 44 0.63 -17.63 1.61
CA ASP A 44 0.29 -17.42 3.03
C ASP A 44 -0.23 -15.98 3.24
N SER A 45 -0.76 -15.70 4.43
CA SER A 45 -1.17 -14.37 4.85
C SER A 45 0.00 -13.39 4.78
N TRP A 46 -0.20 -12.33 4.01
CA TRP A 46 0.79 -11.28 3.80
C TRP A 46 1.11 -10.48 5.07
N ILE A 47 0.25 -10.55 6.11
CA ILE A 47 0.47 -9.93 7.42
C ILE A 47 1.73 -10.47 8.10
N LYS A 48 2.14 -11.69 7.76
CA LYS A 48 3.34 -12.33 8.34
C LYS A 48 4.64 -11.88 7.67
N ASN A 49 4.57 -11.07 6.62
CA ASN A 49 5.77 -10.60 5.94
C ASN A 49 6.59 -9.70 6.86
N GLU A 50 7.90 -9.97 6.98
CA GLU A 50 8.78 -9.31 7.96
C GLU A 50 8.82 -7.78 7.82
N ASN A 51 8.65 -7.26 6.60
CA ASN A 51 8.68 -5.83 6.30
C ASN A 51 7.30 -5.17 6.28
N VAL A 52 6.27 -5.87 6.74
CA VAL A 52 4.88 -5.38 6.78
C VAL A 52 4.41 -5.26 8.21
N GLU A 53 4.06 -4.04 8.60
CA GLU A 53 3.30 -3.77 9.82
C GLU A 53 1.81 -3.71 9.44
N TYR A 54 1.03 -4.68 9.91
CA TYR A 54 -0.42 -4.69 9.72
C TYR A 54 -1.11 -3.71 10.69
N LEU A 55 -2.04 -2.91 10.17
CA LEU A 55 -2.71 -1.82 10.89
C LEU A 55 -4.24 -1.98 10.91
N GLY A 56 -4.80 -3.00 10.25
CA GLY A 56 -6.24 -3.25 10.23
C GLY A 56 -6.76 -3.93 11.50
N GLU A 57 -8.09 -4.05 11.61
CA GLU A 57 -8.75 -4.60 12.79
C GLU A 57 -8.98 -6.12 12.74
N ASP A 58 -8.98 -6.73 11.55
CA ASP A 58 -9.24 -8.16 11.34
C ASP A 58 -8.10 -8.85 10.57
N PRO A 59 -7.08 -9.39 11.29
CA PRO A 59 -5.95 -10.07 10.69
C PRO A 59 -6.32 -11.33 9.89
N ASP A 60 -7.39 -12.03 10.28
CA ASP A 60 -7.81 -13.28 9.62
C ASP A 60 -8.61 -12.99 8.34
N GLY A 61 -9.28 -11.83 8.28
CA GLY A 61 -10.04 -11.34 7.13
C GLY A 61 -9.29 -10.40 6.19
N ALA A 62 -8.00 -10.14 6.43
CA ALA A 62 -7.24 -9.16 5.67
C ALA A 62 -7.05 -9.57 4.21
N ARG A 63 -7.89 -9.00 3.33
CA ARG A 63 -7.77 -9.22 1.88
C ARG A 63 -6.44 -8.70 1.34
N SER A 64 -6.01 -9.22 0.19
CA SER A 64 -4.85 -8.68 -0.52
C SER A 64 -5.14 -7.33 -1.17
N THR A 65 -4.08 -6.52 -1.33
CA THR A 65 -4.14 -5.28 -2.11
C THR A 65 -4.52 -5.56 -3.56
N SER A 66 -5.36 -4.71 -4.13
CA SER A 66 -6.05 -4.91 -5.41
C SER A 66 -6.09 -3.63 -6.26
N VAL A 67 -6.47 -3.77 -7.53
CA VAL A 67 -6.73 -2.62 -8.42
C VAL A 67 -7.80 -1.71 -7.81
N GLY A 68 -7.53 -0.41 -7.77
CA GLY A 68 -8.39 0.60 -7.15
C GLY A 68 -8.00 0.96 -5.71
N ASP A 69 -7.14 0.17 -5.06
CA ASP A 69 -6.54 0.54 -3.77
C ASP A 69 -5.52 1.67 -3.93
N LEU A 70 -5.18 2.27 -2.79
CA LEU A 70 -4.26 3.41 -2.76
C LEU A 70 -2.98 3.06 -2.02
N LEU A 71 -1.89 3.69 -2.47
CA LEU A 71 -0.57 3.62 -1.88
C LEU A 71 -0.07 5.05 -1.61
N LEU A 72 0.27 5.36 -0.38
CA LEU A 72 0.86 6.65 -0.02
C LEU A 72 2.38 6.50 0.12
N LEU A 73 3.12 7.18 -0.74
CA LEU A 73 4.58 7.18 -0.76
C LEU A 73 5.07 8.63 -0.67
N ASN A 74 5.84 8.95 0.38
CA ASN A 74 6.41 10.30 0.55
C ASN A 74 5.40 11.47 0.49
N GLY A 75 4.14 11.20 0.87
CA GLY A 75 3.04 12.17 0.82
C GLY A 75 2.27 12.20 -0.50
N ASP A 76 2.78 11.55 -1.55
CA ASP A 76 2.11 11.39 -2.82
C ASP A 76 1.22 10.15 -2.77
N LEU A 77 -0.05 10.33 -3.13
CA LEU A 77 -1.07 9.28 -3.13
C LEU A 77 -1.20 8.70 -4.52
N TYR A 78 -0.99 7.41 -4.66
CA TYR A 78 -1.10 6.66 -5.92
C TYR A 78 -2.27 5.68 -5.86
N GLU A 79 -2.90 5.41 -6.99
CA GLU A 79 -3.89 4.35 -7.16
C GLU A 79 -3.28 3.18 -7.93
N VAL A 80 -3.52 1.96 -7.46
CA VAL A 80 -3.16 0.72 -8.16
C VAL A 80 -4.05 0.58 -9.40
N LYS A 81 -3.44 0.57 -10.59
CA LYS A 81 -4.15 0.35 -11.85
C LYS A 81 -3.97 -1.09 -12.32
N LYS A 82 -4.72 -1.46 -13.37
CA LYS A 82 -4.52 -2.74 -14.07
C LYS A 82 -3.06 -2.93 -14.51
N TYR A 83 -2.38 -1.84 -14.84
CA TYR A 83 -0.95 -1.81 -15.16
C TYR A 83 -0.30 -0.63 -14.45
N GLY A 84 0.54 -0.91 -13.46
CA GLY A 84 1.29 0.09 -12.70
C GLY A 84 0.41 0.95 -11.79
N PHE A 85 0.85 2.19 -11.56
CA PHE A 85 0.26 3.11 -10.58
C PHE A 85 -0.02 4.46 -11.23
N SER A 86 -1.05 5.15 -10.76
CA SER A 86 -1.36 6.52 -11.19
C SER A 86 -1.38 7.44 -9.98
N LEU A 87 -0.69 8.58 -10.09
CA LEU A 87 -0.73 9.63 -9.08
C LEU A 87 -2.15 10.23 -9.01
N VAL A 88 -2.71 10.22 -7.81
CA VAL A 88 -4.05 10.75 -7.48
C VAL A 88 -3.95 12.12 -6.83
N LYS A 89 -3.01 12.28 -5.90
CA LYS A 89 -2.76 13.53 -5.19
C LYS A 89 -1.27 13.68 -4.90
N GLU A 90 -0.71 14.82 -5.25
CA GLU A 90 0.64 15.20 -4.82
C GLU A 90 0.61 15.71 -3.38
N LYS A 91 1.71 15.48 -2.66
CA LYS A 91 1.95 16.14 -1.38
C LYS A 91 1.82 17.65 -1.57
N GLU A 92 1.09 18.29 -0.67
CA GLU A 92 1.02 19.74 -0.65
C GLU A 92 2.36 20.28 -0.14
N VAL A 93 3.11 20.93 -1.02
CA VAL A 93 4.32 21.67 -0.64
C VAL A 93 3.89 23.06 -0.20
N VAL A 94 3.79 23.28 1.11
CA VAL A 94 3.63 24.62 1.67
C VAL A 94 4.98 25.31 1.59
N ALA A 95 5.07 26.33 0.73
CA ALA A 95 6.25 27.20 0.59
C ALA A 95 6.36 28.22 1.74
#